data_AF-A0A538EPJ2-F1
#
_entry.id   AF-A0A538EPJ2-F1
#
_cell.length_a   1.000
_cell.length_b   1.000
_cell.length_c   1.000
_cell.angle_alpha   90.00
_cell.angle_beta   90.00
_cell.angle_gamma   90.00
#
_symmetry.space_group_name_H-M   'P 1'
#
loop_
_entity.id
_entity.type
_entity.pdbx_description
1 polymer ?
#
loop_
_entity_poly.entity_id
_entity_poly.type
_entity_poly.pdbx_seq_one_letter_code
_entity_poly.pdbx_strand_id
1 'polypeptide(L)' 'MRPSRTALACAAVAFLNALAWLLLTPPFQVPDEPQHLAYAQYLAETGKLPRHIPGRVFSDEEAVATGNVRLNDV' A
#
# COMPACT_ATOMS: atom_id res chain seq x y z
N MET A 1 16.92 -11.96 24.58
CA MET A 1 16.69 -13.25 23.90
C MET A 1 17.37 -13.20 22.54
N ARG A 2 18.22 -14.17 22.18
CA ARG A 2 18.78 -14.28 20.82
C ARG A 2 17.83 -15.13 19.98
N PRO A 3 17.43 -14.68 18.77
CA PRO A 3 16.58 -15.48 17.90
C PRO A 3 17.31 -16.77 17.49
N SER A 4 16.57 -17.87 17.33
CA SER A 4 17.14 -19.12 16.82
C SER A 4 17.62 -18.93 15.38
N ARG A 5 18.60 -19.73 14.95
CA ARG A 5 19.09 -19.71 13.57
C ARG A 5 17.96 -19.96 12.56
N THR A 6 16.99 -20.79 12.92
CA THR A 6 15.81 -21.07 12.10
C THR A 6 14.90 -19.84 11.99
N ALA A 7 14.65 -19.13 13.09
CA ALA A 7 13.88 -17.89 13.06
C ALA A 7 14.57 -16.83 12.17
N LEU A 8 15.90 -16.74 12.25
CA LEU A 8 16.68 -15.83 11.39
C LEU A 8 16.60 -16.22 9.92
N ALA A 9 16.67 -17.52 9.59
CA ALA A 9 16.51 -18.01 8.23
C ALA A 9 15.12 -17.70 7.67
N CYS A 10 14.06 -17.94 8.44
CA CYS A 10 12.70 -17.58 8.05
C CYS A 10 12.54 -16.08 7.82
N ALA A 11 13.09 -15.25 8.71
CA ALA A 11 13.06 -13.80 8.56
C ALA A 11 13.82 -13.34 7.30
N ALA A 12 14.97 -13.95 6.99
CA ALA A 12 15.74 -13.64 5.80
C ALA A 12 14.97 -13.99 4.52
N VAL A 13 14.33 -15.16 4.46
CA VAL A 13 13.50 -15.56 3.30
C VAL A 13 12.32 -14.62 3.12
N ALA A 14 11.60 -14.29 4.20
CA ALA A 14 10.49 -13.34 4.15
C ALA A 14 10.92 -11.95 3.66
N PHE A 15 12.06 -11.47 4.15
CA PHE A 15 12.63 -10.18 3.73
C PHE A 15 13.02 -10.17 2.25
N LEU A 16 13.73 -11.21 1.78
CA LEU A 16 14.12 -11.31 0.37
C LEU A 16 12.91 -11.41 -0.55
N ASN A 17 11.86 -12.12 -0.12
CA ASN A 17 10.61 -12.20 -0.88
C ASN A 17 9.93 -10.82 -0.97
N ALA A 18 9.81 -10.10 0.15
CA ALA A 18 9.26 -8.74 0.16
C ALA A 18 10.09 -7.78 -0.72
N LEU A 19 11.42 -7.89 -0.68
CA LEU A 19 12.32 -7.07 -1.50
C LEU A 19 12.17 -7.38 -2.99
N ALA A 20 12.05 -8.65 -3.37
CA ALA A 20 11.79 -9.04 -4.75
C ALA A 20 10.48 -8.44 -5.25
N TRP A 21 9.43 -8.47 -4.41
CA TRP A 21 8.15 -7.84 -4.72
C TRP A 21 8.27 -6.32 -4.88
N LEU A 22 8.97 -5.64 -3.97
CA LEU A 22 9.21 -4.19 -4.04
C LEU A 22 9.96 -3.76 -5.31
N LEU A 23 10.88 -4.61 -5.80
CA LEU A 23 11.68 -4.30 -7.00
C LEU A 23 10.94 -4.60 -8.30
N LEU A 24 10.03 -5.57 -8.29
CA LEU A 24 9.31 -6.02 -9.48
C LEU A 24 7.98 -5.29 -9.67
N THR A 25 7.36 -4.84 -8.58
CA THR A 25 6.07 -4.17 -8.59
C THR A 25 6.27 -2.66 -8.47
N PRO A 26 6.05 -1.89 -9.55
CA PRO A 26 5.97 -0.44 -9.49
C PRO A 26 5.05 0.04 -8.35
N PRO A 27 5.40 1.16 -7.68
CA PRO A 27 4.52 1.76 -6.69
C PRO A 27 3.13 2.03 -7.28
N PHE A 28 2.08 1.77 -6.51
CA PHE A 28 0.68 1.94 -6.87
C PHE A 28 0.21 1.04 -8.01
N GLN A 29 0.87 -0.09 -8.30
CA GLN A 29 0.39 -1.03 -9.33
C GLN A 29 -0.47 -2.18 -8.78
N VAL A 30 -0.69 -2.21 -7.48
CA VAL A 30 -1.49 -3.23 -6.79
C VAL A 30 -2.78 -2.57 -6.27
N PRO A 31 -3.95 -3.21 -6.41
CA PRO A 31 -5.24 -2.57 -6.12
C PRO A 31 -5.44 -2.11 -4.66
N ASP A 32 -4.65 -2.61 -3.71
CA ASP A 32 -4.74 -2.25 -2.28
C ASP A 32 -3.92 -1.00 -1.91
N GLU A 33 -2.78 -0.77 -2.57
CA GLU A 33 -1.88 0.35 -2.27
C GLU A 33 -2.55 1.75 -2.39
N PRO A 34 -3.33 2.04 -3.46
CA PRO A 34 -4.12 3.27 -3.58
C PRO A 34 -5.02 3.52 -2.35
N GLN A 35 -5.73 2.48 -1.93
CA GLN A 35 -6.70 2.56 -0.83
C GLN A 35 -6.02 2.87 0.50
N HIS A 36 -4.84 2.30 0.73
CA HIS A 36 -4.02 2.58 1.90
C HIS A 36 -3.49 4.01 1.93
N LEU A 37 -3.05 4.55 0.78
CA LEU A 37 -2.60 5.93 0.68
C LEU A 37 -3.75 6.91 0.94
N ALA A 38 -4.90 6.71 0.28
CA ALA A 38 -6.10 7.53 0.47
C ALA A 38 -6.53 7.60 1.95
N TYR A 39 -6.49 6.45 2.64
CA TYR A 39 -6.77 6.37 4.07
C TYR A 39 -5.80 7.21 4.90
N ALA A 40 -4.49 7.01 4.69
CA ALA A 40 -3.45 7.71 5.46
C ALA A 40 -3.51 9.22 5.22
N GLN A 41 -3.73 9.64 3.97
CA GLN A 41 -3.88 11.05 3.60
C GLN A 41 -5.11 11.67 4.26
N TYR A 42 -6.29 11.05 4.14
CA TYR A 42 -7.51 11.56 4.78
C TYR A 42 -7.35 11.71 6.29
N LEU A 43 -6.70 10.74 6.93
CA LEU A 43 -6.42 10.80 8.37
C LEU A 43 -5.46 11.95 8.70
N ALA A 44 -4.41 12.15 7.90
CA ALA A 44 -3.45 13.24 8.09
C ALA A 44 -4.08 14.63 7.89
N GLU A 45 -4.97 14.78 6.92
CA GLU A 45 -5.62 16.05 6.59
C GLU A 45 -6.76 16.41 7.56
N THR A 46 -7.55 15.42 7.97
CA THR A 46 -8.80 15.67 8.71
C THR A 46 -8.71 15.31 10.19
N GLY A 47 -7.72 14.49 10.58
CA GLY A 47 -7.64 13.90 11.92
C GLY A 47 -8.77 12.93 12.23
N LYS A 48 -9.53 12.46 11.22
CA LYS A 48 -10.71 11.61 11.38
C LYS A 48 -10.50 10.29 10.65
N LEU A 49 -11.12 9.23 11.17
CA LEU A 49 -11.16 7.97 10.45
C LEU A 49 -12.04 8.12 9.19
N PRO A 50 -11.58 7.64 8.03
CA PRO A 50 -12.41 7.54 6.84
C PRO A 50 -13.66 6.72 7.14
N ARG A 51 -14.82 7.27 6.80
CA ARG A 51 -16.07 6.53 6.76
C ARG A 51 -16.26 6.03 5.35
N HIS A 52 -16.83 4.84 5.18
CA HIS A 52 -17.17 4.35 3.85
C HIS A 52 -18.18 5.30 3.20
N ILE A 53 -17.74 6.07 2.21
CA ILE A 53 -18.57 6.98 1.42
C ILE A 53 -18.75 6.35 0.05
N PRO A 54 -19.98 6.03 -0.38
CA PRO A 54 -20.20 5.47 -1.71
C PRO A 54 -19.71 6.45 -2.79
N GLY A 55 -18.84 5.99 -3.69
CA GLY A 55 -18.46 6.72 -4.90
C GLY A 55 -17.24 7.65 -4.80
N ARG A 56 -16.62 7.83 -3.63
CA ARG A 56 -15.31 8.52 -3.51
C ARG A 56 -14.30 7.58 -2.86
N VAL A 57 -13.32 7.12 -3.65
CA VAL A 57 -12.36 6.09 -3.22
C VAL A 57 -10.93 6.65 -3.09
N PHE A 58 -10.59 7.74 -3.79
CA PHE A 58 -9.21 8.24 -3.93
C PHE A 58 -9.12 9.76 -3.68
N SER A 59 -7.92 10.24 -3.34
CA SER A 59 -7.63 11.68 -3.23
C SER A 59 -7.33 12.31 -4.60
N ASP A 60 -7.40 13.63 -4.69
CA ASP A 60 -7.10 14.35 -5.94
C ASP A 60 -5.61 14.21 -6.31
N GLU A 61 -4.73 14.17 -5.31
CA GLU A 61 -3.29 14.00 -5.45
C GLU A 61 -2.93 12.60 -5.96
N GLU A 62 -3.63 11.59 -5.46
CA GLU A 62 -3.49 10.20 -5.89
C GLU A 62 -3.95 9.99 -7.34
N ALA A 63 -5.03 10.67 -7.75
CA ALA A 63 -5.50 10.66 -9.13
C ALA A 63 -4.44 11.23 -10.10
N VAL A 64 -3.72 12.28 -9.69
CA VAL A 64 -2.61 12.86 -10.45
C VAL A 64 -1.39 11.93 -10.49
N ALA A 65 -1.00 11.35 -9.35
CA ALA A 65 0.15 10.44 -9.27
C ALA A 65 -0.03 9.16 -10.11
N THR A 66 -1.27 8.70 -10.23
CA THR A 66 -1.64 7.49 -10.97
C THR A 66 -1.94 7.79 -12.46
N GLY A 67 -1.87 9.05 -12.88
CA GLY A 67 -2.07 9.44 -14.28
C GLY A 67 -3.45 9.09 -14.84
N ASN A 68 -4.49 9.09 -14.01
CA ASN A 68 -5.86 8.65 -14.36
C ASN A 68 -5.99 7.17 -14.80
N VAL A 69 -5.00 6.32 -14.55
CA VAL A 69 -5.13 4.87 -14.79
C VAL A 69 -6.14 4.32 -13.77
N ARG A 70 -7.25 3.76 -14.25
CA ARG A 70 -8.28 3.15 -13.40
C ARG A 70 -7.79 1.78 -12.96
N LEU A 71 -6.88 1.77 -11.97
CA LEU A 71 -6.21 0.56 -11.47
C LEU A 71 -7.15 -0.51 -10.92
N ASN A 72 -8.42 -0.16 -10.67
CA ASN A 72 -9.40 -1.01 -9.99
C ASN A 72 -10.67 -1.25 -10.83
N ASP A 73 -10.59 -1.09 -12.17
CA ASP A 73 -11.71 -1.28 -13.11
C ASP A 73 -11.94 -2.76 -13.53
N VAL A 74 -11.40 -3.73 -12.78
CA VAL A 74 -11.54 -5.18 -13.04
C VAL A 74 -12.67 -5.83 -12.24
#